data_AF-A0A8K0VJM3-F1
#
_entry.id   AF-A0A8K0VJM3-F1
#
_cell.length_a   1.000
_cell.length_b   1.000
_cell.length_c   1.000
_cell.angle_alpha   90.00
_cell.angle_beta   90.00
_cell.angle_gamma   90.00
#
_symmetry.space_group_name_H-M   'P 1'
#
loop_
_entity.id
_entity.type
_entity.pdbx_description
1 polymer ?
#
loop_
_entity_poly.entity_id
_entity_poly.type
_entity_poly.pdbx_seq_one_letter_code
_entity_poly.pdbx_strand_id
1 'polypeptide(L)'
;MLREVVENRLEFEVSIGQKKTKRTISVTRTSKHMVRHTRPRPCKAGAGCDYGAASKKDLNRHYWSHHKVWAEENSIPDERCKCDACHTSFARQDHKTRHLRKFPECRDKLGLPTE
;
A
#
# COMPACT_ATOMS: atom_id res chain seq x y z
N MET A 1 7.48 35.30 -6.99
CA MET A 1 8.05 33.93 -6.99
C MET A 1 6.89 32.95 -7.12
N LEU A 2 6.48 32.67 -8.36
CA LEU A 2 5.38 31.74 -8.66
C LEU A 2 5.89 30.30 -8.67
N ARG A 3 5.04 29.41 -8.16
CA ARG A 3 5.23 27.97 -8.01
C ARG A 3 5.11 27.30 -9.39
N GLU A 4 6.13 26.58 -9.84
CA GLU A 4 6.13 25.66 -10.99
C GLU A 4 7.49 24.93 -10.90
N VAL A 5 7.67 23.61 -10.81
CA VAL A 5 6.99 22.45 -11.42
C VAL A 5 7.10 21.26 -10.44
N VAL A 6 5.98 20.65 -10.06
CA VAL A 6 5.98 19.36 -9.33
C VAL A 6 5.69 18.25 -10.35
N GLU A 7 6.68 17.84 -11.13
CA GLU A 7 6.58 16.61 -11.92
C GLU A 7 7.64 15.60 -11.46
N ASN A 8 7.34 14.95 -10.33
CA ASN A 8 8.06 13.78 -9.83
C ASN A 8 7.72 12.49 -10.61
N ARG A 9 7.69 12.56 -11.95
CA ARG A 9 7.18 11.49 -12.84
C ARG A 9 8.14 11.32 -14.02
N LEU A 10 8.75 10.13 -14.14
CA LEU A 10 9.54 9.75 -15.31
C LEU A 10 8.61 9.00 -16.29
N GLU A 11 8.41 9.58 -17.46
CA GLU A 11 7.62 9.04 -18.56
C GLU A 11 8.55 8.31 -19.54
N PHE A 12 8.27 7.05 -19.86
CA PHE A 12 8.99 6.31 -20.90
C PHE A 12 8.00 5.61 -21.83
N GLU A 13 8.24 5.71 -23.13
CA GLU A 13 7.45 5.01 -24.15
C GLU A 13 8.01 3.60 -24.37
N VAL A 14 7.21 2.59 -24.04
CA VAL A 14 7.54 1.20 -24.34
C VAL A 14 6.71 0.75 -25.53
N SER A 15 7.39 0.38 -26.61
CA SER A 15 6.77 -0.18 -27.82
C SER A 15 6.82 -1.71 -27.74
N ILE A 16 5.67 -2.35 -27.62
CA ILE A 16 5.54 -3.81 -27.74
C ILE A 16 4.74 -4.08 -29.02
N GLY A 17 5.42 -4.52 -30.07
CA GLY A 17 4.86 -4.60 -31.41
C GLY A 17 4.50 -3.22 -31.97
N GLN A 18 3.34 -3.09 -32.61
CA GLN A 18 2.84 -1.79 -33.12
C GLN A 18 2.19 -0.90 -32.05
N LYS A 19 2.11 -1.36 -30.79
CA LYS A 19 1.46 -0.63 -29.70
C LYS A 19 2.50 0.15 -28.88
N LYS A 20 2.42 1.48 -28.95
CA LYS A 20 3.18 2.40 -28.08
C LYS A 20 2.40 2.60 -26.78
N THR A 21 3.04 2.30 -25.65
CA THR A 21 2.45 2.48 -24.32
C THR A 21 3.31 3.44 -23.50
N LYS A 22 2.74 4.55 -23.04
CA LYS A 22 3.40 5.48 -22.11
C LYS A 22 3.34 4.89 -20.70
N ARG A 23 4.50 4.57 -20.14
CA ARG A 23 4.64 4.10 -18.76
C ARG A 23 5.25 5.18 -17.91
N THR A 24 4.69 5.33 -16.71
CA THR A 24 4.98 6.46 -15.85
C THR A 24 5.42 5.96 -14.49
N ILE A 25 6.65 6.25 -14.09
CA ILE A 25 7.19 5.84 -12.80
C ILE A 25 7.35 7.07 -11.92
N SER A 26 6.71 7.07 -10.76
CA SER A 26 6.97 8.12 -9.77
C SER A 26 8.31 7.87 -9.10
N VAL A 27 9.23 8.83 -9.22
CA VAL A 27 10.57 8.78 -8.61
C VAL A 27 10.48 8.59 -7.10
N THR A 28 9.47 9.21 -6.46
CA THR A 28 9.23 9.06 -5.02
C THR A 28 8.83 7.62 -4.63
N ARG A 29 8.10 6.92 -5.51
CA ARG A 29 7.65 5.54 -5.29
C ARG A 29 8.82 4.56 -5.43
N THR A 30 9.70 4.80 -6.40
CA THR A 30 10.94 4.03 -6.58
C THR A 30 11.93 4.28 -5.44
N SER A 31 12.09 5.53 -5.01
CA SER A 31 12.91 5.86 -3.84
C SER A 31 12.45 5.10 -2.58
N LYS A 32 11.14 5.13 -2.26
CA LYS A 32 10.58 4.34 -1.16
C LYS A 32 10.83 2.83 -1.33
N HIS A 33 10.65 2.28 -2.53
CA HIS A 33 10.91 0.87 -2.79
C HIS A 33 12.38 0.50 -2.50
N MET A 34 13.33 1.31 -2.98
CA MET A 34 14.75 1.06 -2.80
C MET A 34 15.20 1.17 -1.34
N VAL A 35 14.56 2.01 -0.52
CA VAL A 35 14.84 2.11 0.93
C VAL A 35 14.75 0.76 1.62
N ARG A 36 13.80 -0.11 1.24
CA ARG A 36 13.70 -1.45 1.83
C ARG A 36 14.95 -2.29 1.59
N HIS A 37 15.63 -2.10 0.47
CA HIS A 37 16.81 -2.87 0.10
C HIS A 37 18.10 -2.24 0.63
N THR A 38 18.20 -0.91 0.65
CA THR A 38 19.45 -0.21 0.99
C THR A 38 19.52 0.21 2.45
N ARG A 39 18.41 0.70 3.02
CA ARG A 39 18.34 1.27 4.37
C ARG A 39 16.97 0.98 5.00
N PRO A 40 16.61 -0.29 5.20
CA PRO A 40 15.29 -0.63 5.72
C PRO A 40 15.12 -0.06 7.12
N ARG A 41 13.88 0.29 7.46
CA ARG A 41 13.50 0.54 8.85
C ARG A 41 13.29 -0.80 9.56
N PRO A 42 14.10 -1.16 10.57
CA PRO A 42 14.03 -2.46 11.21
C PRO A 42 12.78 -2.58 12.08
N CYS A 43 12.30 -3.82 12.21
CA CYS A 43 11.29 -4.23 13.17
C CYS A 43 11.80 -4.03 14.60
N LYS A 44 10.90 -3.60 15.50
CA LYS A 44 11.19 -3.40 16.93
C LYS A 44 10.56 -4.47 17.84
N ALA A 45 9.81 -5.41 17.28
CA ALA A 45 8.86 -6.22 18.02
C ALA A 45 9.40 -7.53 18.62
N GLY A 46 10.67 -7.88 18.40
CA GLY A 46 11.23 -9.06 19.05
C GLY A 46 12.67 -9.37 18.70
N ALA A 47 13.34 -10.07 19.62
CA ALA A 47 14.64 -10.68 19.36
C ALA A 47 14.47 -11.78 18.29
N GLY A 48 15.22 -11.67 17.19
CA GLY A 48 15.16 -12.60 16.05
C GLY A 48 14.21 -12.20 14.91
N CYS A 49 13.61 -11.00 14.95
CA CYS A 49 12.87 -10.47 13.81
C CYS A 49 13.74 -9.50 13.00
N ASP A 50 14.35 -10.00 11.92
CA ASP A 50 15.19 -9.21 11.01
C ASP A 50 14.36 -8.50 9.92
N TYR A 51 13.05 -8.43 10.09
CA TYR A 51 12.18 -7.79 9.11
C TYR A 51 12.46 -6.29 9.03
N GLY A 52 12.70 -5.82 7.81
CA GLY A 52 12.92 -4.42 7.50
C GLY A 52 11.90 -3.91 6.48
N ALA A 53 11.36 -2.71 6.69
CA ALA A 53 10.39 -2.12 5.78
C ALA A 53 10.82 -0.75 5.24
N ALA A 54 10.29 -0.39 4.07
CA ALA A 54 10.51 0.93 3.46
C ALA A 54 9.85 2.07 4.25
N SER A 55 8.72 1.79 4.92
CA SER A 55 7.86 2.80 5.52
C SER A 55 7.30 2.35 6.87
N LYS A 56 6.88 3.32 7.69
CA LYS A 56 6.18 3.04 8.96
C LYS A 56 4.89 2.25 8.74
N LYS A 57 4.15 2.56 7.67
CA LYS A 57 2.91 1.85 7.32
C LYS A 57 3.14 0.36 7.06
N ASP A 58 4.24 0.03 6.37
CA ASP A 58 4.60 -1.36 6.11
C ASP A 58 5.02 -2.08 7.40
N LEU A 59 5.70 -1.39 8.32
CA LEU A 59 6.01 -1.93 9.66
C LEU A 59 4.74 -2.14 10.50
N ASN A 60 3.82 -1.17 10.54
CA ASN A 60 2.55 -1.29 11.26
C ASN A 60 1.78 -2.55 10.82
N ARG A 61 1.68 -2.76 9.51
CA ARG A 61 1.06 -3.97 8.96
C ARG A 61 1.80 -5.24 9.40
N HIS A 62 3.13 -5.24 9.35
CA HIS A 62 3.93 -6.36 9.79
C HIS A 62 3.72 -6.68 11.28
N TYR A 63 3.61 -5.66 12.14
CA TYR A 63 3.32 -5.86 13.56
C TYR A 63 1.96 -6.54 13.76
N TRP A 64 0.90 -6.09 13.09
CA TRP A 64 -0.41 -6.72 13.21
C TRP A 64 -0.48 -8.15 12.64
N SER A 65 0.39 -8.52 11.69
CA SER A 65 0.41 -9.87 11.11
C SER A 65 1.36 -10.85 11.79
N HIS A 66 2.47 -10.39 12.37
CA HIS A 66 3.51 -11.25 12.96
C HIS A 66 3.76 -11.03 14.45
N HIS A 67 3.39 -9.85 14.98
CA HIS A 67 3.66 -9.45 16.36
C HIS A 67 2.45 -8.77 16.99
N LYS A 68 1.28 -9.43 16.93
CA LYS A 68 0.00 -8.85 17.37
C LYS A 68 0.05 -8.32 18.83
N VAL A 69 0.62 -9.11 19.75
CA VAL A 69 0.78 -8.72 21.16
C VAL A 69 1.59 -7.43 21.28
N TRP A 70 2.75 -7.37 20.61
CA TRP A 70 3.57 -6.16 20.60
C TRP A 70 2.85 -4.97 19.99
N ALA A 71 2.08 -5.17 18.92
CA ALA A 71 1.29 -4.13 18.26
C ALA A 71 0.24 -3.54 19.21
N GLU A 72 -0.47 -4.40 19.94
CA GLU A 72 -1.48 -4.01 20.95
C GLU A 72 -0.83 -3.26 22.12
N GLU A 73 0.25 -3.80 22.70
CA GLU A 73 1.00 -3.17 23.80
C GLU A 73 1.55 -1.80 23.43
N ASN A 74 2.02 -1.64 22.20
CA ASN A 74 2.59 -0.37 21.71
C ASN A 74 1.54 0.55 21.08
N SER A 75 0.24 0.23 21.22
CA SER A 75 -0.87 1.04 20.70
C SER A 75 -0.70 1.38 19.21
N ILE A 76 -0.19 0.42 18.43
CA ILE A 76 -0.01 0.59 16.98
C ILE A 76 -1.39 0.63 16.33
N PRO A 77 -1.72 1.65 15.51
CA PRO A 77 -3.03 1.73 14.86
C PRO A 77 -3.34 0.46 14.07
N ASP A 78 -4.52 -0.11 14.30
CA ASP A 78 -5.02 -1.24 13.50
C ASP A 78 -5.50 -0.73 12.14
N GLU A 79 -4.73 -1.04 11.10
CA GLU A 79 -5.05 -0.67 9.72
C GLU A 79 -5.88 -1.75 9.00
N ARG A 80 -6.32 -2.81 9.69
CA ARG A 80 -7.27 -3.77 9.14
C ARG A 80 -8.57 -3.05 8.82
N CYS A 81 -9.18 -3.42 7.69
CA CYS A 81 -10.41 -2.80 7.23
C CYS A 81 -11.47 -3.84 6.95
N LYS A 82 -12.73 -3.49 7.19
CA LYS A 82 -13.88 -4.33 6.86
C LYS A 82 -14.66 -3.73 5.70
N CYS A 83 -15.31 -4.56 4.91
CA CYS A 83 -16.33 -4.11 3.97
C CYS A 83 -17.61 -3.80 4.74
N ASP A 84 -18.17 -2.61 4.59
CA ASP A 84 -19.37 -2.23 5.37
C ASP A 84 -20.66 -2.83 4.77
N ALA A 85 -20.60 -3.32 3.52
CA ALA A 85 -21.71 -4.00 2.87
C ALA A 85 -21.85 -5.48 3.25
N CYS A 86 -20.74 -6.18 3.51
CA CYS A 86 -20.74 -7.63 3.79
C CYS A 86 -19.96 -8.02 5.05
N HIS A 87 -19.42 -7.04 5.78
CA HIS A 87 -18.63 -7.21 7.01
C HIS A 87 -17.35 -8.06 6.90
N THR A 88 -16.98 -8.50 5.68
CA THR A 88 -15.72 -9.21 5.44
C THR A 88 -14.53 -8.35 5.87
N SER A 89 -13.66 -8.91 6.71
CA SER A 89 -12.46 -8.23 7.21
C SER A 89 -11.24 -8.53 6.33
N PHE A 90 -10.42 -7.51 6.13
CA PHE A 90 -9.23 -7.54 5.29
C PHE A 90 -8.04 -6.97 6.06
N ALA A 91 -6.88 -7.58 5.84
CA ALA A 91 -5.63 -7.08 6.39
C ALA A 91 -5.21 -5.72 5.78
N ARG A 92 -5.77 -5.32 4.63
CA ARG A 92 -5.30 -4.17 3.83
C ARG A 92 -6.41 -3.52 3.01
N GLN A 93 -6.31 -2.20 2.84
CA GLN A 93 -7.24 -1.43 2.01
C GLN A 93 -7.27 -1.87 0.55
N ASP A 94 -6.12 -2.19 -0.06
CA ASP A 94 -6.09 -2.65 -1.46
C ASP A 94 -6.77 -4.02 -1.65
N HIS A 95 -6.84 -4.83 -0.60
CA HIS A 95 -7.62 -6.06 -0.61
C HIS A 95 -9.13 -5.76 -0.60
N LYS A 96 -9.60 -4.80 0.23
CA LYS A 96 -10.99 -4.29 0.18
C LYS A 96 -11.31 -3.71 -1.20
N THR A 97 -10.42 -2.90 -1.79
CA THR A 97 -10.62 -2.35 -3.15
C THR A 97 -10.69 -3.45 -4.21
N ARG A 98 -9.89 -4.52 -4.10
CA ARG A 98 -10.00 -5.68 -5.01
C ARG A 98 -11.30 -6.46 -4.77
N HIS A 99 -11.71 -6.63 -3.53
CA HIS A 99 -13.00 -7.22 -3.17
C HIS A 99 -14.15 -6.45 -3.82
N LEU A 100 -14.21 -5.13 -3.69
CA LEU A 100 -15.27 -4.30 -4.29
C LEU A 100 -15.29 -4.32 -5.84
N ARG A 101 -14.20 -4.75 -6.49
CA ARG A 101 -14.17 -4.97 -7.95
C ARG A 101 -14.70 -6.35 -8.34
N LYS A 102 -14.48 -7.36 -7.48
CA LYS A 102 -14.93 -8.74 -7.71
C LYS A 102 -16.39 -8.96 -7.30
N PHE A 103 -16.88 -8.16 -6.35
CA PHE A 103 -18.23 -8.25 -5.77
C PHE A 103 -18.98 -6.93 -5.98
N PRO A 104 -19.57 -6.71 -7.17
CA PRO A 104 -20.33 -5.50 -7.49
C PRO A 104 -21.47 -5.25 -6.50
N GLU A 105 -22.12 -6.30 -5.99
CA GLU A 105 -23.19 -6.18 -5.01
C GLU A 105 -22.73 -5.50 -3.70
N CYS A 106 -21.46 -5.69 -3.33
CA CYS A 106 -20.88 -4.99 -2.19
C CYS A 106 -20.53 -3.54 -2.54
N ARG A 107 -20.17 -3.26 -3.79
CA ARG A 107 -19.86 -1.90 -4.27
C ARG A 107 -21.12 -1.05 -4.37
N ASP A 108 -22.20 -1.61 -4.91
CA ASP A 108 -23.48 -0.95 -5.11
C ASP A 108 -24.13 -0.57 -3.78
N LYS A 109 -24.09 -1.49 -2.81
CA LYS A 109 -24.53 -1.23 -1.42
C LYS A 109 -23.77 -0.07 -0.75
N LEU A 110 -22.54 0.21 -1.19
CA LEU A 110 -21.73 1.33 -0.71
C LEU A 110 -21.90 2.61 -1.55
N GLY A 111 -22.71 2.58 -2.62
CA GLY A 111 -22.92 3.72 -3.51
C GLY A 111 -21.65 4.21 -4.22
N LEU A 112 -20.67 3.33 -4.46
CA LEU A 112 -19.40 3.71 -5.08
C LEU A 112 -19.53 3.69 -6.62
N PRO A 113 -19.11 4.75 -7.34
CA PRO A 113 -19.30 4.86 -8.79
C PRO A 113 -18.62 3.70 -9.53
N THR A 114 -19.24 3.11 -10.55
CA THR A 114 -18.58 2.11 -11.40
C THR A 114 -17.63 2.81 -12.37
N GLU A 115 -16.35 2.40 -12.37
CA GLU A 115 -15.32 2.90 -13.31
C GLU A 115 -15.41 2.16 -14.66
#